data_AF-A0AAU7QWN2-F1
#
_entry.id   AF-A0AAU7QWN2-F1
#
_cell.length_a   1.000
_cell.length_b   1.000
_cell.length_c   1.000
_cell.angle_alpha   90.00
_cell.angle_beta   90.00
_cell.angle_gamma   90.00
#
_symmetry.space_group_name_H-M   'P 1'
#
loop_
_entity.id
_entity.type
_entity.pdbx_description
1 polymer ?
#
loop_
_entity_poly.entity_id
_entity_poly.type
_entity_poly.pdbx_seq_one_letter_code
_entity_poly.pdbx_strand_id
1 'polypeptide(L)'
;MDEATGAPTPMSGFTPEPIPTARLILLPLAVEHAREMAAVLADPALHTFIGGEPAAPAALRARYERLVAGSPDPAESWCNWVIQLRDDGRLAGFVQATVTEPHQTVADTATAGARVVGHRHLDEATPAAAGPVAEIAWVVGTPWHGRGFATEAARGMAGWLGRRGVRTLMAHIHPDHRASAAVAAACGLAPTDVWQDGEVRWTGPAAPPPRLARLPRVDQGVRAGDDV
;
A
#
# COMPACT_ATOMS: atom_id res chain seq x y z
N MET A 1 32.42 -26.68 5.45
CA MET A 1 32.27 -25.22 5.43
C MET A 1 31.23 -24.95 4.36
N ASP A 2 29.96 -25.09 4.74
CA ASP A 2 28.82 -24.87 3.86
C ASP A 2 28.33 -23.44 4.15
N GLU A 3 28.76 -22.49 3.34
CA GLU A 3 28.07 -21.20 3.23
C GLU A 3 26.78 -21.47 2.44
N ALA A 4 25.71 -21.77 3.18
CA ALA A 4 24.37 -21.64 2.64
C ALA A 4 24.12 -20.14 2.41
N THR A 5 24.52 -19.64 1.25
CA THR A 5 24.02 -18.38 0.70
C THR A 5 22.51 -18.53 0.59
N GLY A 6 21.78 -18.08 1.61
CA GLY A 6 20.32 -18.10 1.63
C GLY A 6 19.83 -17.23 0.49
N ALA A 7 19.51 -17.84 -0.65
CA ALA A 7 18.86 -17.13 -1.74
C ALA A 7 17.59 -16.46 -1.19
N PRO A 8 17.35 -15.18 -1.51
CA PRO A 8 16.16 -14.48 -1.01
C PRO A 8 14.91 -15.30 -1.37
N THR A 9 14.04 -15.49 -0.39
CA THR A 9 12.76 -16.16 -0.63
C THR A 9 11.96 -15.29 -1.60
N PRO A 10 11.50 -15.82 -2.75
CA PRO A 10 10.81 -15.01 -3.73
C PRO A 10 9.52 -14.45 -3.12
N MET A 11 9.36 -13.13 -3.19
CA MET A 11 8.13 -12.44 -2.84
C MET A 11 7.00 -12.95 -3.73
N SER A 12 6.18 -13.83 -3.15
CA SER A 12 5.09 -14.50 -3.85
C SER A 12 3.76 -14.12 -3.21
N GLY A 13 2.71 -14.01 -4.02
CA GLY A 13 1.36 -13.77 -3.50
C GLY A 13 0.90 -12.31 -3.51
N PHE A 14 1.63 -11.40 -4.14
CA PHE A 14 1.22 -9.98 -4.32
C PHE A 14 0.85 -9.64 -5.77
N THR A 15 0.30 -10.58 -6.54
CA THR A 15 -0.20 -10.29 -7.90
C THR A 15 -1.44 -9.38 -7.83
N PRO A 16 -1.46 -8.22 -8.53
CA PRO A 16 -2.60 -7.29 -8.52
C PRO A 16 -3.89 -7.93 -9.03
N GLU A 17 -4.96 -7.76 -8.26
CA GLU A 17 -6.33 -8.13 -8.64
C GLU A 17 -7.22 -6.88 -8.64
N PRO A 18 -8.36 -6.89 -9.34
CA PRO A 18 -9.32 -5.80 -9.27
C PRO A 18 -9.81 -5.52 -7.84
N ILE A 19 -9.75 -4.26 -7.41
CA ILE A 19 -10.21 -3.83 -6.09
C ILE A 19 -11.42 -2.91 -6.25
N PRO A 20 -12.66 -3.40 -6.06
CA PRO A 20 -13.84 -2.55 -6.05
C PRO A 20 -13.88 -1.69 -4.78
N THR A 21 -14.31 -0.45 -4.94
CA THR A 21 -14.59 0.50 -3.85
C THR A 21 -15.99 1.09 -4.03
N ALA A 22 -16.34 2.12 -3.26
CA ALA A 22 -17.65 2.74 -3.36
C ALA A 22 -17.87 3.38 -4.75
N ARG A 23 -16.89 4.14 -5.24
CA ARG A 23 -16.96 4.94 -6.47
C ARG A 23 -15.93 4.53 -7.52
N LEU A 24 -14.91 3.77 -7.14
CA LEU A 24 -13.79 3.40 -8.00
C LEU A 24 -13.69 1.88 -8.17
N ILE A 25 -13.04 1.46 -9.25
CA ILE A 25 -12.44 0.14 -9.38
C ILE A 25 -10.95 0.34 -9.62
N LEU A 26 -10.10 -0.24 -8.79
CA LEU A 26 -8.66 -0.28 -9.04
C LEU A 26 -8.40 -1.49 -9.93
N LEU A 27 -8.10 -1.27 -11.20
CA LEU A 27 -7.84 -2.33 -12.17
C LEU A 27 -6.35 -2.62 -12.24
N PRO A 28 -5.91 -3.89 -12.27
CA PRO A 28 -4.52 -4.22 -12.56
C PRO A 28 -4.04 -3.47 -13.80
N LEU A 29 -2.88 -2.85 -13.71
CA LEU A 29 -2.32 -2.08 -14.80
C LEU A 29 -2.10 -2.99 -16.01
N ALA A 30 -2.53 -2.52 -17.18
CA ALA A 30 -2.40 -3.18 -18.46
C ALA A 30 -1.84 -2.18 -19.48
N VAL A 31 -1.17 -2.68 -20.51
CA VAL A 31 -0.47 -1.84 -21.51
C VAL A 31 -1.46 -0.98 -22.30
N GLU A 32 -2.69 -1.47 -22.46
CA GLU A 32 -3.80 -0.82 -23.16
C GLU A 32 -4.22 0.49 -22.49
N HIS A 33 -4.04 0.62 -21.17
CA HIS A 33 -4.37 1.84 -20.42
C HIS A 33 -3.47 3.02 -20.77
N ALA A 34 -2.29 2.79 -21.37
CA ALA A 34 -1.27 3.81 -21.56
C ALA A 34 -1.76 5.02 -22.38
N ARG A 35 -2.61 4.80 -23.39
CA ARG A 35 -3.09 5.91 -24.24
C ARG A 35 -3.95 6.89 -23.46
N GLU A 36 -4.91 6.38 -22.70
CA GLU A 36 -5.80 7.21 -21.89
C GLU A 36 -5.04 7.82 -20.70
N MET A 37 -4.20 7.02 -20.02
CA MET A 37 -3.41 7.49 -18.89
C MET A 37 -2.39 8.57 -19.28
N ALA A 38 -1.88 8.59 -20.51
CA ALA A 38 -1.01 9.66 -20.97
C ALA A 38 -1.74 11.02 -20.99
N ALA A 39 -3.04 11.04 -21.30
CA ALA A 39 -3.84 12.25 -21.23
C ALA A 39 -4.17 12.63 -19.77
N VAL A 40 -4.47 11.64 -18.91
CA VAL A 40 -4.73 11.85 -17.47
C VAL A 40 -3.53 12.46 -16.75
N LEU A 41 -2.31 12.05 -17.14
CA LEU A 41 -1.04 12.46 -16.53
C LEU A 41 -0.34 13.60 -17.27
N ALA A 42 -1.01 14.22 -18.25
CA ALA A 42 -0.42 15.21 -19.14
C ALA A 42 -0.15 16.57 -18.47
N ASP A 43 -0.86 16.88 -17.37
CA ASP A 43 -0.75 18.15 -16.68
C ASP A 43 0.60 18.27 -15.95
N PRO A 44 1.48 19.23 -16.31
CA PRO A 44 2.77 19.42 -15.65
C PRO A 44 2.66 19.67 -14.14
N ALA A 45 1.52 20.20 -13.65
CA ALA A 45 1.29 20.41 -12.23
C ALA A 45 1.32 19.10 -11.42
N LEU A 46 1.07 17.94 -12.05
CA LEU A 46 1.20 16.64 -11.39
C LEU A 46 2.65 16.28 -11.08
N HIS A 47 3.61 16.79 -11.87
CA HIS A 47 5.02 16.40 -11.83
C HIS A 47 5.88 17.32 -10.95
N THR A 48 5.32 18.44 -10.47
CA THR A 48 6.03 19.42 -9.62
C THR A 48 6.67 18.79 -8.39
N PHE A 49 6.04 17.76 -7.81
CA PHE A 49 6.51 17.15 -6.56
C PHE A 49 6.94 15.68 -6.70
N ILE A 50 6.37 14.93 -7.64
CA ILE A 50 6.75 13.52 -7.88
C ILE A 50 7.96 13.40 -8.83
N GLY A 51 8.42 14.53 -9.39
CA GLY A 51 9.49 14.61 -10.37
C GLY A 51 9.11 14.04 -11.75
N GLY A 52 10.00 14.26 -12.71
CA GLY A 52 9.79 13.86 -14.10
C GLY A 52 8.97 14.87 -14.90
N GLU A 53 8.54 14.45 -16.09
CA GLU A 53 7.76 15.25 -17.02
C GLU A 53 6.61 14.39 -17.58
N PRO A 54 5.51 15.01 -18.04
CA PRO A 54 4.44 14.31 -18.75
C PRO A 54 4.98 13.40 -19.86
N ALA A 55 4.68 12.11 -19.76
CA ALA A 55 5.13 11.14 -20.74
C ALA A 55 4.22 11.15 -21.99
N ALA A 56 4.84 11.14 -23.17
CA ALA A 56 4.12 10.85 -24.41
C ALA A 56 3.51 9.43 -24.37
N PRO A 57 2.39 9.17 -25.09
CA PRO A 57 1.71 7.87 -25.05
C PRO A 57 2.62 6.66 -25.33
N ALA A 58 3.54 6.77 -26.28
CA ALA A 58 4.48 5.68 -26.60
C ALA A 58 5.47 5.42 -25.46
N ALA A 59 5.98 6.47 -24.81
CA ALA A 59 6.87 6.34 -23.67
C ALA A 59 6.15 5.74 -22.45
N LEU A 60 4.90 6.15 -22.22
CA LEU A 60 4.09 5.58 -21.14
C LEU A 60 3.74 4.11 -21.42
N ARG A 61 3.48 3.75 -22.68
CA ARG A 61 3.27 2.35 -23.09
C ARG A 61 4.49 1.48 -22.77
N ALA A 62 5.69 1.92 -23.18
CA ALA A 62 6.93 1.20 -22.88
C ALA A 62 7.18 1.07 -21.36
N ARG A 63 6.78 2.08 -20.57
CA ARG A 63 6.81 1.99 -19.10
C ARG A 63 5.84 0.94 -18.59
N TYR A 64 4.62 0.89 -19.10
CA TYR A 64 3.61 -0.09 -18.68
C TYR A 64 4.01 -1.52 -19.06
N GLU A 65 4.63 -1.73 -20.21
CA GLU A 65 5.19 -3.04 -20.60
C GLU A 65 6.19 -3.56 -19.56
N ARG A 66 7.08 -2.70 -19.04
CA ARG A 66 8.00 -3.07 -17.96
C ARG A 66 7.29 -3.34 -16.63
N LEU A 67 6.31 -2.51 -16.27
CA LEU A 67 5.56 -2.69 -15.02
C LEU A 67 4.72 -3.97 -15.02
N VAL A 68 4.16 -4.35 -16.18
CA VAL A 68 3.39 -5.59 -16.36
C VAL A 68 4.29 -6.83 -16.34
N ALA A 69 5.53 -6.71 -16.84
CA ALA A 69 6.51 -7.80 -16.75
C ALA A 69 6.90 -8.14 -15.31
N GLY A 70 6.68 -7.23 -14.36
CA GLY A 70 6.98 -7.41 -12.93
C GLY A 70 8.38 -6.98 -12.55
N SER A 71 8.71 -7.13 -11.25
CA SER A 71 10.04 -6.80 -10.75
C SER A 71 11.08 -7.79 -11.29
N PRO A 72 12.26 -7.32 -11.72
CA PRO A 72 13.40 -8.20 -11.99
C PRO A 72 14.03 -8.76 -10.69
N ASP A 73 13.75 -8.15 -9.54
CA ASP A 73 14.22 -8.61 -8.24
C ASP A 73 13.20 -9.58 -7.61
N PRO A 74 13.56 -10.85 -7.38
CA PRO A 74 12.66 -11.81 -6.72
C PRO A 74 12.30 -11.41 -5.29
N ALA A 75 13.06 -10.55 -4.62
CA ALA A 75 12.76 -10.02 -3.29
C ALA A 75 11.76 -8.85 -3.31
N GLU A 76 11.25 -8.46 -4.48
CA GLU A 76 10.25 -7.42 -4.64
C GLU A 76 9.02 -7.91 -5.40
N SER A 77 7.85 -7.43 -5.01
CA SER A 77 6.62 -7.55 -5.79
C SER A 77 6.08 -6.17 -6.15
N TRP A 78 6.01 -5.88 -7.45
CA TRP A 78 5.40 -4.65 -7.96
C TRP A 78 3.90 -4.85 -8.18
N CYS A 79 3.10 -4.05 -7.48
CA CYS A 79 1.66 -4.03 -7.60
C CYS A 79 1.20 -2.69 -8.18
N ASN A 80 0.64 -2.70 -9.39
CA ASN A 80 0.25 -1.46 -10.07
C ASN A 80 -1.23 -1.53 -10.48
N TRP A 81 -1.98 -0.47 -10.17
CA TRP A 81 -3.37 -0.33 -10.57
C TRP A 81 -3.64 1.02 -11.22
N VAL A 82 -4.51 1.02 -12.23
CA VAL A 82 -5.18 2.24 -12.70
C VAL A 82 -6.48 2.45 -11.93
N ILE A 83 -6.83 3.71 -11.68
CA ILE A 83 -8.07 4.10 -11.01
C ILE A 83 -9.14 4.31 -12.07
N GLN A 84 -10.14 3.44 -12.13
CA GLN A 84 -11.31 3.60 -12.98
C GLN A 84 -12.50 4.13 -12.18
N LEU A 85 -13.20 5.15 -12.69
CA LEU A 85 -14.46 5.62 -12.12
C LEU A 85 -15.60 4.66 -12.47
N ARG A 86 -16.47 4.34 -11.50
CA ARG A 86 -17.61 3.42 -11.70
C ARG A 86 -18.77 4.04 -12.47
N ASP A 87 -18.90 5.36 -12.46
CA ASP A 87 -20.01 6.08 -13.08
C ASP A 87 -19.91 6.10 -14.62
N ASP A 88 -18.71 6.31 -15.15
CA ASP A 88 -18.48 6.50 -16.59
C ASP A 88 -17.32 5.70 -17.17
N GLY A 89 -16.62 4.91 -16.36
CA GLY A 89 -15.55 4.01 -16.81
C GLY A 89 -14.22 4.70 -17.15
N ARG A 90 -14.10 6.03 -16.96
CA ARG A 90 -12.87 6.77 -17.25
C ARG A 90 -11.76 6.45 -16.26
N LEU A 91 -10.54 6.47 -16.75
CA LEU A 91 -9.34 6.41 -15.91
C LEU A 91 -9.07 7.80 -15.32
N ALA A 92 -8.78 7.83 -14.02
CA ALA A 92 -8.60 9.06 -13.26
C ALA A 92 -7.22 9.17 -12.59
N GLY A 93 -6.37 8.15 -12.72
CA GLY A 93 -5.08 8.11 -12.03
C GLY A 93 -4.55 6.68 -11.84
N PHE A 94 -3.59 6.53 -10.94
CA PHE A 94 -3.04 5.24 -10.54
C PHE A 94 -2.72 5.20 -9.05
N VAL A 95 -2.64 3.97 -8.53
CA VAL A 95 -2.02 3.66 -7.24
C VAL A 95 -1.06 2.50 -7.44
N GLN A 96 0.04 2.50 -6.71
CA GLN A 96 1.06 1.46 -6.81
C GLN A 96 1.61 1.10 -5.43
N ALA A 97 2.11 -0.13 -5.33
CA ALA A 97 2.83 -0.61 -4.18
C ALA A 97 4.03 -1.46 -4.60
N THR A 98 5.18 -1.24 -3.98
CA THR A 98 6.33 -2.13 -4.04
C THR A 98 6.42 -2.86 -2.70
N VAL A 99 6.22 -4.17 -2.72
CA VAL A 99 6.24 -5.01 -1.51
C VAL A 99 7.58 -5.72 -1.40
N THR A 100 8.21 -5.60 -0.23
CA THR A 100 9.49 -6.24 0.11
C THR A 100 9.38 -6.97 1.44
N GLU A 101 10.24 -7.96 1.65
CA GLU A 101 10.44 -8.50 3.00
C GLU A 101 10.98 -7.40 3.92
N PRO A 102 10.65 -7.41 5.22
CA PRO A 102 11.26 -6.48 6.14
C PRO A 102 12.76 -6.74 6.13
N HIS A 103 13.52 -5.71 5.78
CA HIS A 103 14.95 -5.73 6.02
C HIS A 103 15.14 -5.98 7.52
N GLN A 104 15.79 -7.09 7.90
CA GLN A 104 16.17 -7.27 9.29
C GLN A 104 16.99 -6.04 9.67
N THR A 105 16.41 -5.19 10.51
CA THR A 105 17.20 -4.18 11.19
C THR A 105 18.12 -5.00 12.08
N VAL A 106 19.36 -5.20 11.64
CA VAL A 106 20.41 -5.68 12.52
C VAL A 106 20.34 -4.71 13.70
N ALA A 107 19.93 -5.23 14.85
CA ALA A 107 19.83 -4.45 16.06
C ALA A 107 21.21 -3.84 16.28
N ASP A 108 21.32 -2.54 16.00
CA ASP A 108 22.52 -1.81 16.36
C ASP A 108 22.59 -1.94 17.87
N THR A 109 23.53 -2.76 18.32
CA THR A 109 23.63 -3.19 19.70
C THR A 109 24.13 -1.97 20.46
N ALA A 110 23.19 -1.11 20.86
CA ALA A 110 23.46 -0.06 21.80
C ALA A 110 23.96 -0.73 23.08
N THR A 111 25.28 -0.65 23.29
CA THR A 111 25.91 -0.93 24.57
C THR A 111 25.36 0.08 25.56
N ALA A 112 24.21 -0.22 26.16
CA ALA A 112 23.66 0.49 27.30
C ALA A 112 24.27 -0.11 28.57
N GLY A 113 25.52 0.28 28.86
CA GLY A 113 26.05 0.14 30.20
C GLY A 113 25.45 1.22 31.10
N ALA A 114 24.43 0.87 31.90
CA ALA A 114 24.26 1.34 33.29
C ALA A 114 22.91 0.90 33.89
N ARG A 115 23.02 0.01 34.88
CA ARG A 115 22.09 -0.34 35.97
C ARG A 115 20.74 0.41 36.06
N VAL A 116 19.67 -0.36 36.01
CA VAL A 116 18.44 -0.12 36.79
C VAL A 116 18.11 -1.39 37.58
N VAL A 117 17.95 -1.23 38.89
CA VAL A 117 17.55 -2.27 39.84
C VAL A 117 16.03 -2.42 39.81
N GLY A 118 15.57 -3.63 39.52
CA GLY A 118 14.29 -4.21 39.97
C GLY A 118 13.00 -3.58 39.47
N HIS A 119 12.30 -4.26 38.55
CA HIS A 119 10.89 -4.62 38.72
C HIS A 119 10.46 -5.64 37.64
N ARG A 120 10.06 -6.83 38.13
CA ARG A 120 9.12 -7.81 37.57
C ARG A 120 8.96 -7.84 36.03
N HIS A 121 9.57 -8.83 35.39
CA HIS A 121 9.41 -9.16 33.97
C HIS A 121 7.92 -9.48 33.69
N LEU A 122 7.26 -8.57 32.99
CA LEU A 122 6.06 -8.83 32.19
C LEU A 122 6.49 -9.54 30.92
N ASP A 123 5.65 -10.45 30.45
CA ASP A 123 5.81 -11.30 29.26
C ASP A 123 6.68 -10.68 28.16
N GLU A 124 7.75 -11.39 27.86
CA GLU A 124 8.58 -11.19 26.67
C GLU A 124 7.68 -11.51 25.47
N ALA A 125 6.96 -10.50 25.00
CA ALA A 125 6.19 -10.57 23.77
C ALA A 125 7.18 -10.99 22.68
N THR A 126 7.03 -12.23 22.22
CA THR A 126 7.65 -12.74 21.00
C THR A 126 7.62 -11.62 19.97
N PRO A 127 8.75 -11.20 19.37
CA PRO A 127 8.72 -10.12 18.39
C PRO A 127 7.68 -10.51 17.35
N ALA A 128 6.60 -9.74 17.28
CA ALA A 128 5.58 -9.92 16.25
C ALA A 128 6.36 -10.00 14.94
N ALA A 129 6.34 -11.17 14.29
CA ALA A 129 7.13 -11.40 13.09
C ALA A 129 6.94 -10.20 12.18
N ALA A 130 8.02 -9.44 11.95
CA ALA A 130 7.99 -8.33 11.03
C ALA A 130 7.50 -8.94 9.71
N GLY A 131 6.31 -8.55 9.27
CA GLY A 131 5.79 -9.01 7.98
C GLY A 131 6.22 -8.06 6.88
N PRO A 132 5.88 -8.37 5.62
CA PRO A 132 6.25 -7.57 4.47
C PRO A 132 5.92 -6.08 4.65
N VAL A 133 6.80 -5.25 4.10
CA VAL A 133 6.64 -3.79 4.02
C VAL A 133 6.18 -3.45 2.61
N ALA A 134 5.22 -2.54 2.47
CA ALA A 134 4.84 -2.01 1.17
C ALA A 134 5.10 -0.51 1.09
N GLU A 135 5.97 -0.11 0.17
CA GLU A 135 6.07 1.27 -0.25
C GLU A 135 4.92 1.60 -1.19
N ILE A 136 4.14 2.64 -0.90
CA ILE A 136 2.93 2.99 -1.63
C ILE A 136 3.00 4.40 -2.23
N ALA A 137 2.45 4.56 -3.43
CA ALA A 137 2.31 5.85 -4.09
C ALA A 137 0.99 5.95 -4.85
N TRP A 138 0.56 7.18 -5.13
CA TRP A 138 -0.68 7.49 -5.84
C TRP A 138 -0.56 8.78 -6.64
N VAL A 139 -1.25 8.82 -7.79
CA VAL A 139 -1.46 10.05 -8.56
C VAL A 139 -2.89 10.03 -9.07
N VAL A 140 -3.57 11.17 -8.95
CA VAL A 140 -4.89 11.40 -9.56
C VAL A 140 -4.74 12.56 -10.54
N GLY A 141 -5.33 12.48 -11.73
CA GLY A 141 -5.29 13.56 -12.71
C GLY A 141 -5.98 14.83 -12.18
N THR A 142 -5.50 16.00 -12.59
CA THR A 142 -5.98 17.30 -12.08
C THR A 142 -7.50 17.52 -12.23
N PRO A 143 -8.21 17.03 -13.29
CA PRO A 143 -9.66 17.17 -13.38
C PRO A 143 -10.46 16.47 -12.27
N TRP A 144 -9.82 15.56 -11.53
CA TRP A 144 -10.47 14.73 -10.51
C TRP A 144 -10.03 15.07 -9.08
N HIS A 145 -9.19 16.09 -8.89
CA HIS A 145 -8.77 16.57 -7.57
C HIS A 145 -9.94 17.13 -6.75
N GLY A 146 -9.77 17.20 -5.42
CA GLY A 146 -10.80 17.73 -4.51
C GLY A 146 -12.02 16.83 -4.28
N ARG A 147 -12.10 15.66 -4.94
CA ARG A 147 -13.25 14.72 -4.87
C ARG A 147 -13.03 13.54 -3.93
N GLY A 148 -11.87 13.48 -3.27
CA GLY A 148 -11.50 12.40 -2.33
C GLY A 148 -11.10 11.08 -2.98
N PHE A 149 -10.89 11.03 -4.30
CA PHE A 149 -10.56 9.78 -4.99
C PHE A 149 -9.18 9.23 -4.64
N ALA A 150 -8.18 10.09 -4.43
CA ALA A 150 -6.85 9.65 -4.00
C ALA A 150 -6.93 8.88 -2.66
N THR A 151 -7.65 9.43 -1.68
CA THR A 151 -7.88 8.79 -0.38
C THR A 151 -8.63 7.47 -0.52
N GLU A 152 -9.69 7.42 -1.33
CA GLU A 152 -10.46 6.19 -1.53
C GLU A 152 -9.62 5.10 -2.19
N ALA A 153 -8.87 5.43 -3.23
CA ALA A 153 -8.00 4.50 -3.92
C ALA A 153 -6.86 4.01 -3.02
N ALA A 154 -6.17 4.91 -2.32
CA ALA A 154 -5.08 4.57 -1.41
C ALA A 154 -5.55 3.68 -0.25
N ARG A 155 -6.75 3.92 0.30
CA ARG A 155 -7.35 3.05 1.32
C ARG A 155 -7.74 1.69 0.76
N GLY A 156 -8.30 1.64 -0.45
CA GLY A 156 -8.62 0.39 -1.15
C GLY A 156 -7.38 -0.50 -1.31
N MET A 157 -6.29 0.09 -1.80
CA MET A 157 -4.99 -0.57 -1.94
C MET A 157 -4.41 -0.99 -0.58
N ALA A 158 -4.37 -0.09 0.40
CA ALA A 158 -3.85 -0.38 1.74
C ALA A 158 -4.59 -1.55 2.42
N GLY A 159 -5.92 -1.59 2.28
CA GLY A 159 -6.73 -2.69 2.80
C GLY A 159 -6.49 -4.02 2.06
N TRP A 160 -6.24 -3.98 0.75
CA TRP A 160 -5.87 -5.16 -0.03
C TRP A 160 -4.50 -5.71 0.39
N LEU A 161 -3.50 -4.83 0.56
CA LEU A 161 -2.16 -5.18 1.03
C LEU A 161 -2.20 -5.81 2.43
N GLY A 162 -2.94 -5.20 3.36
CA GLY A 162 -3.08 -5.72 4.73
C GLY A 162 -3.71 -7.12 4.79
N ARG A 163 -4.69 -7.41 3.91
CA ARG A 163 -5.28 -8.76 3.81
C ARG A 163 -4.31 -9.82 3.30
N ARG A 164 -3.27 -9.41 2.58
CA ARG A 164 -2.21 -10.28 2.06
C ARG A 164 -0.98 -10.36 2.96
N GLY A 165 -1.09 -9.84 4.18
CA GLY A 165 -0.07 -10.01 5.22
C GLY A 165 0.97 -8.90 5.29
N VAL A 166 0.88 -7.85 4.45
CA VAL A 166 1.68 -6.63 4.65
C VAL A 166 1.37 -6.08 6.04
N ARG A 167 2.42 -5.74 6.79
CA ARG A 167 2.29 -5.22 8.16
C ARG A 167 2.57 -3.73 8.23
N THR A 168 3.46 -3.24 7.39
CA THR A 168 3.90 -1.84 7.40
C THR A 168 3.71 -1.22 6.03
N LEU A 169 3.11 -0.03 6.00
CA LEU A 169 3.04 0.82 4.83
C LEU A 169 4.05 1.95 4.96
N MET A 170 4.68 2.30 3.85
CA MET A 170 5.63 3.40 3.74
C MET A 170 5.27 4.29 2.55
N ALA A 171 5.48 5.59 2.68
CA ALA A 171 5.42 6.51 1.54
C ALA A 171 6.50 7.59 1.70
N HIS A 172 7.02 8.08 0.58
CA HIS A 172 7.88 9.27 0.55
C HIS A 172 7.06 10.45 0.02
N ILE A 173 7.08 11.55 0.78
CA ILE A 173 6.23 12.71 0.51
C ILE A 173 7.05 13.97 0.69
N HIS A 174 7.15 14.77 -0.37
CA HIS A 174 7.71 16.11 -0.30
C HIS A 174 7.02 16.93 0.82
N PRO A 175 7.77 17.60 1.72
CA PRO A 175 7.20 18.28 2.90
C PRO A 175 6.13 19.32 2.56
N ASP A 176 6.26 19.99 1.42
CA ASP A 176 5.29 21.00 0.97
C ASP A 176 4.03 20.41 0.29
N HIS A 177 3.99 19.11 0.00
CA HIS A 177 2.89 18.47 -0.72
C HIS A 177 1.74 18.06 0.22
N ARG A 178 1.01 19.06 0.73
CA ARG A 178 -0.07 18.90 1.73
C ARG A 178 -1.17 17.92 1.32
N ALA A 179 -1.51 17.85 0.02
CA ALA A 179 -2.57 16.96 -0.46
C ALA A 179 -2.21 15.47 -0.27
N SER A 180 -0.98 15.08 -0.60
CA SER A 180 -0.48 13.71 -0.36
C SER A 180 -0.29 13.44 1.13
N ALA A 181 0.18 14.41 1.92
CA ALA A 181 0.24 14.25 3.37
C ALA A 181 -1.15 13.92 3.97
N ALA A 182 -2.20 14.58 3.49
CA ALA A 182 -3.58 14.28 3.91
C ALA A 182 -4.03 12.86 3.48
N VAL A 183 -3.65 12.38 2.29
CA VAL A 183 -3.93 11.01 1.85
C VAL A 183 -3.19 9.98 2.71
N ALA A 184 -1.91 10.20 3.00
CA ALA A 184 -1.10 9.33 3.85
C ALA A 184 -1.67 9.23 5.27
N ALA A 185 -2.00 10.38 5.89
CA ALA A 185 -2.65 10.42 7.19
C ALA A 185 -4.01 9.69 7.17
N ALA A 186 -4.80 9.85 6.10
CA ALA A 186 -6.06 9.14 5.94
C ALA A 186 -5.90 7.62 5.79
N CYS A 187 -4.74 7.14 5.35
CA CYS A 187 -4.35 5.73 5.34
C CYS A 187 -3.74 5.24 6.66
N GLY A 188 -3.59 6.11 7.67
CA GLY A 188 -3.03 5.76 8.98
C GLY A 188 -1.51 5.86 9.05
N LEU A 189 -0.87 6.50 8.07
CA LEU A 189 0.57 6.78 8.12
C LEU A 189 0.83 8.08 8.89
N ALA A 190 1.98 8.15 9.57
CA ALA A 190 2.50 9.33 10.24
C ALA A 190 3.89 9.68 9.68
N PRO A 191 4.27 10.97 9.67
CA PRO A 191 5.62 11.36 9.28
C PRO A 191 6.64 10.83 10.28
N THR A 192 7.85 10.57 9.81
CA THR A 192 9.00 10.18 10.64
C THR A 192 10.09 11.24 10.57
N ASP A 193 11.16 11.06 11.35
CA ASP A 193 12.35 11.91 11.26
C ASP A 193 13.32 11.49 10.13
N VAL A 194 12.94 10.48 9.32
CA VAL A 194 13.76 9.96 8.22
C VAL A 194 13.45 10.72 6.93
N TRP A 195 14.51 11.20 6.27
CA TRP A 195 14.47 11.91 5.00
C TRP A 195 15.15 11.09 3.91
N GLN A 196 14.60 11.12 2.69
CA GLN A 196 15.18 10.52 1.50
C GLN A 196 14.97 11.46 0.31
N ASP A 197 16.06 11.86 -0.36
CA ASP A 197 16.02 12.70 -1.57
C ASP A 197 15.16 13.99 -1.43
N GLY A 198 15.14 14.59 -0.24
CA GLY A 198 14.36 15.80 0.06
C GLY A 198 12.90 15.54 0.46
N GLU A 199 12.47 14.28 0.48
CA GLU A 199 11.16 13.85 0.92
C GLU A 199 11.18 13.28 2.33
N VAL A 200 10.06 13.44 3.04
CA VAL A 200 9.88 12.86 4.38
C VAL A 200 9.30 11.46 4.22
N ARG A 201 9.87 10.50 4.94
CA ARG A 201 9.30 9.15 5.04
C ARG A 201 8.11 9.16 5.99
N TRP A 202 6.99 8.65 5.50
CA TRP A 202 5.78 8.38 6.28
C TRP A 202 5.64 6.87 6.49
N THR A 203 5.24 6.44 7.69
CA THR A 203 5.07 5.02 8.02
C THR A 203 3.84 4.80 8.88
N GLY A 204 3.24 3.61 8.76
CA GLY A 204 2.11 3.21 9.58
C GLY A 204 1.75 1.73 9.38
N PRO A 205 0.90 1.16 10.24
CA PRO A 205 0.44 -0.20 10.05
C PRO A 205 -0.41 -0.29 8.77
N ALA A 206 -0.28 -1.39 8.03
CA ALA A 206 -1.28 -1.73 7.03
C ALA A 206 -2.62 -1.98 7.74
N ALA A 207 -3.71 -1.43 7.18
CA ALA A 207 -5.02 -1.48 7.82
C ALA A 207 -5.37 -2.94 8.19
N PRO A 208 -5.75 -3.22 9.45
CA PRO A 208 -6.18 -4.56 9.83
C PRO A 208 -7.43 -4.93 9.02
N PRO A 209 -7.68 -6.23 8.74
CA PRO A 209 -8.93 -6.63 8.12
C PRO A 209 -10.09 -6.06 8.95
N PRO A 210 -11.17 -5.55 8.32
CA PRO A 210 -12.34 -5.14 9.08
C PRO A 210 -12.77 -6.30 9.96
N ARG A 211 -12.93 -6.06 11.27
CA ARG A 211 -13.44 -7.10 12.17
C ARG A 211 -14.78 -7.54 11.60
N LEU A 212 -14.90 -8.81 11.24
CA LEU A 212 -16.19 -9.40 10.86
C LEU A 212 -17.18 -9.04 11.97
N ALA A 213 -18.29 -8.38 11.60
CA ALA A 213 -19.39 -8.20 12.52
C ALA A 213 -19.80 -9.61 12.99
N ARG A 214 -19.79 -9.84 14.32
CA ARG A 214 -20.33 -11.06 14.88
C ARG A 214 -21.76 -11.19 14.38
N LEU A 215 -22.05 -12.22 13.58
CA LEU A 215 -23.42 -12.57 13.25
C LEU A 215 -24.17 -12.80 14.57
N PRO A 216 -25.38 -12.25 14.76
CA PRO A 216 -26.18 -12.57 15.92
C PRO A 216 -26.41 -14.08 15.96
N ARG A 217 -26.21 -14.68 17.15
CA ARG A 217 -26.58 -16.07 17.40
C ARG A 217 -28.05 -16.24 17.03
N VAL A 218 -28.34 -17.10 16.07
CA VAL A 218 -29.72 -17.49 15.79
C VAL A 218 -30.18 -18.28 17.02
N ASP A 219 -31.06 -17.68 17.81
CA ASP A 219 -31.70 -18.38 18.93
C ASP A 219 -32.69 -19.37 18.31
N GLN A 220 -32.37 -20.66 18.39
CA GLN A 220 -33.27 -21.74 17.98
C GLN A 220 -34.38 -21.83 19.04
N GLY A 221 -35.44 -21.07 18.83
CA GLY A 221 -36.66 -21.19 19.62
C GLY A 221 -37.28 -22.58 19.44
N VAL A 222 -37.05 -23.46 20.41
CA VAL A 222 -37.85 -24.67 20.60
C VAL A 222 -39.26 -24.23 20.96
N ARG A 223 -40.20 -24.34 20.02
CA ARG A 223 -41.63 -24.42 20.33
C ARG A 223 -41.90 -25.85 20.77
N ALA A 224 -42.07 -26.05 22.07
CA ALA A 224 -42.77 -27.23 22.57
C ALA A 224 -44.24 -27.11 22.14
N GLY A 225 -44.73 -28.14 21.46
CA GLY A 225 -46.11 -28.22 21.01
C GLY A 225 -47.07 -28.44 22.17
N ASP A 226 -48.19 -27.74 22.12
CA ASP A 226 -49.44 -28.21 22.67
C ASP A 226 -50.18 -28.91 21.52
N ASP A 227 -50.46 -30.21 21.67
CA ASP A 227 -51.69 -30.84 21.18
C ASP A 227 -51.85 -32.27 21.72
N VAL A 228 -53.03 -32.47 22.33
CA VAL A 228 -53.73 -33.69 22.82
C VAL A 228 -53.37 -34.24 24.21
#